data_AF-A0A9X4NF01-F1
#
_entry.id   AF-A0A9X4NF01-F1
#
_cell.length_a   1.000
_cell.length_b   1.000
_cell.length_c   1.000
_cell.angle_alpha   90.00
_cell.angle_beta   90.00
_cell.angle_gamma   90.00
#
_symmetry.space_group_name_H-M   'P 1'
#
loop_
_entity.id
_entity.type
_entity.pdbx_description
1 polymer ?
#
loop_
_entity_poly.entity_id
_entity_poly.type
_entity_poly.pdbx_seq_one_letter_code
_entity_poly.pdbx_strand_id
1 'polypeptide(L)' 'SKTQLRRQHLALKIDQLFKANRGIYGAPKIHHLLLNQGEKVGIKLVQKIMQQLQLKSVVLKKFKPGHSVSDGINRKNLI' A
#
# COMPACT_ATOMS: atom_id res chain seq x y z
N SER A 1 -16.03 -22.49 1.82
CA SER A 1 -16.01 -22.17 0.37
C SER A 1 -14.59 -21.79 -0.07
N LYS A 2 -14.17 -22.17 -1.29
CA LYS A 2 -12.83 -21.89 -1.86
C LYS A 2 -12.47 -20.39 -1.82
N THR A 3 -13.45 -19.52 -2.05
CA THR A 3 -13.28 -18.05 -2.01
C THR A 3 -12.92 -17.54 -0.62
N GLN A 4 -13.51 -18.13 0.42
CA GLN A 4 -13.26 -17.72 1.81
C GLN A 4 -11.85 -18.08 2.25
N LEU A 5 -11.37 -19.28 1.88
CA LEU A 5 -10.00 -19.71 2.15
C LEU A 5 -8.99 -18.79 1.47
N ARG A 6 -9.23 -18.41 0.20
CA ARG A 6 -8.39 -17.45 -0.51
C ARG A 6 -8.35 -16.08 0.18
N ARG A 7 -9.48 -15.59 0.70
CA ARG A 7 -9.52 -14.32 1.44
C ARG A 7 -8.76 -14.40 2.77
N GLN A 8 -8.85 -15.52 3.48
CA GLN A 8 -8.08 -15.74 4.71
C GLN A 8 -6.57 -15.74 4.43
N HIS A 9 -6.13 -16.46 3.38
CA HIS A 9 -4.74 -16.45 2.94
C HIS A 9 -4.24 -15.06 2.61
N LEU A 10 -5.03 -14.29 1.87
CA LEU A 10 -4.68 -12.92 1.49
C LEU A 10 -4.62 -11.99 2.72
N ALA A 11 -5.52 -12.16 3.69
CA ALA A 11 -5.51 -11.40 4.94
C ALA A 11 -4.22 -11.65 5.74
N LEU A 12 -3.77 -12.90 5.85
CA LEU A 12 -2.51 -13.24 6.51
C LEU A 12 -1.31 -12.61 5.80
N LYS A 13 -1.23 -12.71 4.47
CA LYS A 13 -0.15 -12.05 3.70
C LYS A 13 -0.15 -10.53 3.87
N ILE A 14 -1.32 -9.90 3.85
CA ILE A 14 -1.46 -8.45 4.05
C ILE A 14 -0.94 -8.05 5.43
N ASP A 15 -1.32 -8.77 6.49
CA ASP A 15 -0.86 -8.50 7.85
C ASP A 15 0.66 -8.67 7.99
N GLN A 16 1.22 -9.74 7.42
CA GLN A 16 2.66 -9.99 7.39
C GLN A 16 3.41 -8.86 6.68
N LEU A 17 2.99 -8.47 5.48
CA LEU A 17 3.60 -7.38 4.73
C LEU A 17 3.47 -6.04 5.45
N PHE A 18 2.33 -5.77 6.08
CA PHE A 18 2.12 -4.55 6.85
C PHE A 18 3.06 -4.47 8.05
N LYS A 19 3.17 -5.54 8.84
CA LYS A 19 4.07 -5.63 10.01
C LYS A 19 5.54 -5.58 9.61
N ALA A 20 5.93 -6.30 8.55
CA ALA A 20 7.29 -6.26 8.01
C ALA A 20 7.72 -4.85 7.60
N ASN A 21 6.78 -4.03 7.13
CA ASN A 21 7.01 -2.64 6.74
C ASN A 21 6.64 -1.63 7.85
N ARG A 22 6.64 -2.06 9.12
CA ARG A 22 6.43 -1.21 10.32
C ARG A 22 5.13 -0.40 10.30
N GLY A 23 4.11 -0.87 9.58
CA GLY A 23 2.84 -0.17 9.41
C GLY A 23 2.89 1.10 8.55
N ILE A 24 4.02 1.38 7.88
CA ILE A 24 4.17 2.56 7.03
C ILE A 24 3.30 2.41 5.77
N TYR A 25 3.21 1.21 5.22
CA TYR A 25 2.59 0.99 3.92
C TYR A 25 1.07 0.88 4.03
N GLY A 26 0.38 1.70 3.22
CA GLY A 26 -1.06 1.59 3.02
C GLY A 26 -1.43 0.62 1.89
N ALA A 27 -2.72 0.51 1.63
CA ALA A 27 -3.26 -0.37 0.59
C ALA A 27 -2.58 -0.25 -0.78
N PRO A 28 -2.20 0.94 -1.29
CA PRO A 28 -1.50 1.04 -2.58
C PRO A 28 -0.14 0.30 -2.59
N LYS A 29 0.72 0.56 -1.60
CA LYS A 29 2.04 -0.09 -1.54
C LYS A 29 1.94 -1.60 -1.26
N ILE A 30 1.03 -2.00 -0.38
CA ILE A 30 0.77 -3.43 -0.11
C ILE A 30 0.26 -4.13 -1.37
N HIS A 31 -0.63 -3.50 -2.14
CA HIS A 31 -1.11 -4.03 -3.41
C HIS A 31 0.01 -4.24 -4.43
N HIS A 32 0.90 -3.26 -4.60
CA HIS A 32 2.08 -3.43 -5.45
C HIS A 32 2.98 -4.58 -5.01
N LEU A 33 3.23 -4.73 -3.70
CA LEU A 33 4.02 -5.85 -3.18
C LEU A 33 3.36 -7.21 -3.46
N LEU A 34 2.04 -7.30 -3.30
CA LEU A 34 1.29 -8.52 -3.61
C LEU A 34 1.36 -8.86 -5.10
N LEU A 35 1.24 -7.86 -5.99
CA LEU A 35 1.41 -8.06 -7.43
C LEU A 35 2.82 -8.55 -7.77
N ASN A 36 3.85 -7.99 -7.15
CA ASN A 36 5.24 -8.41 -7.34
C ASN A 36 5.48 -9.85 -6.85
N GLN A 37 4.72 -10.32 -5.86
CA GLN A 37 4.72 -11.72 -5.41
C GLN A 37 3.87 -12.65 -6.29
N GLY A 38 3.29 -12.14 -7.39
CA GLY A 38 2.45 -12.90 -8.32
C GLY A 38 0.98 -13.03 -7.91
N GLU A 39 0.53 -12.37 -6.84
CA GLU A 39 -0.86 -12.43 -6.40
C GLU A 39 -1.77 -11.57 -7.28
N LYS A 40 -2.70 -12.20 -8.01
CA LYS A 40 -3.69 -11.50 -8.85
C LYS A 40 -4.83 -10.95 -7.98
N VAL A 41 -4.63 -9.78 -7.40
CA VAL A 41 -5.60 -9.11 -6.52
C VAL A 41 -5.90 -7.68 -6.96
N GLY A 42 -7.15 -7.26 -6.80
CA GLY A 42 -7.56 -5.88 -7.07
C GLY A 42 -7.34 -4.98 -5.86
N ILE A 43 -7.00 -3.70 -6.10
CA ILE A 43 -6.76 -2.72 -5.03
C ILE A 43 -7.94 -2.57 -4.06
N LYS A 44 -9.18 -2.60 -4.58
CA LYS A 44 -10.42 -2.50 -3.75
C LYS A 44 -10.55 -3.67 -2.76
N LEU A 45 -10.09 -4.86 -3.14
CA LEU A 45 -10.13 -6.02 -2.23
C LEU A 45 -9.12 -5.85 -1.11
N VAL A 46 -7.89 -5.40 -1.43
CA VAL A 46 -6.85 -5.11 -0.45
C VAL A 46 -7.33 -4.04 0.53
N GLN A 47 -7.93 -2.95 0.03
CA GLN A 47 -8.53 -1.90 0.86
C GLN A 47 -9.59 -2.45 1.83
N LYS A 48 -10.53 -3.27 1.34
CA LYS A 48 -11.57 -3.90 2.18
C LYS A 48 -10.96 -4.78 3.26
N ILE A 49 -9.98 -5.63 2.91
CA ILE A 49 -9.34 -6.53 3.88
C ILE A 49 -8.56 -5.73 4.92
N MET A 50 -7.78 -4.72 4.51
CA MET A 50 -7.09 -3.84 5.46
C MET A 50 -8.06 -3.14 6.41
N GLN A 51 -9.21 -2.67 5.91
CA GLN A 51 -10.24 -2.07 6.74
C GLN A 51 -10.86 -3.07 7.73
N GLN A 52 -11.13 -4.31 7.29
CA GLN A 52 -11.63 -5.39 8.15
C GLN A 52 -10.63 -5.75 9.26
N LEU A 53 -9.33 -5.71 8.96
CA LEU A 53 -8.25 -5.93 9.91
C LEU A 53 -7.86 -4.67 10.72
N GLN A 54 -8.54 -3.54 10.49
CA GLN A 54 -8.23 -2.24 11.10
C GLN A 54 -6.80 -1.74 10.86
N LEU A 55 -6.15 -2.20 9.78
CA LEU A 55 -4.80 -1.79 9.40
C LEU A 55 -4.82 -0.46 8.66
N LYS A 56 -4.10 0.54 9.18
CA LYS A 56 -3.99 1.88 8.59
C LYS A 56 -2.52 2.29 8.53
N SER A 57 -2.15 2.99 7.47
CA SER A 57 -0.80 3.56 7.34
C SER A 57 -0.56 4.56 8.48
N VAL A 58 0.64 4.55 9.04
CA VAL A 58 1.10 5.51 10.07
C VAL A 58 1.07 6.97 9.56
N VAL A 59 1.07 7.19 8.24
CA VAL A 59 1.09 8.54 7.66
C VAL A 59 -0.22 9.28 7.95
N LEU A 60 -0.16 10.23 8.88
CA LEU A 60 -1.29 11.10 9.29
C LEU A 60 -1.64 12.14 8.21
N LYS A 61 -0.63 12.79 7.63
CA LYS A 61 -0.78 13.81 6.60
C LYS A 61 0.23 13.56 5.49
N LYS A 62 -0.24 13.58 4.24
CA LYS A 62 0.66 13.51 3.09
C LYS A 62 1.50 14.77 3.00
N PHE A 63 2.80 14.59 2.73
CA PHE A 63 3.67 15.70 2.38
C PHE A 63 3.12 16.41 1.13
N LYS A 64 3.00 17.73 1.21
CA LYS A 64 2.67 18.58 0.09
C LYS A 64 3.92 19.42 -0.18
N PRO A 65 4.65 19.21 -1.29
CA PRO A 65 5.76 20.10 -1.63
C PRO A 65 5.20 21.52 -1.75
N GLY A 66 5.86 22.49 -1.11
CA GLY A 66 5.56 23.90 -1.33
C GLY A 66 6.03 24.30 -2.72
N HIS A 67 5.26 25.14 -3.40
CA HIS A 67 5.73 25.81 -4.61
C HIS A 67 6.81 26.82 -4.19
N SER A 68 8.08 26.50 -4.41
CA SER A 68 9.14 27.49 -4.39
C SER A 68 9.18 28.19 -5.74
N VAL A 69 9.29 29.52 -5.76
CA VAL A 69 9.30 30.40 -6.96
C VAL A 69 10.30 29.97 -8.06
N SER A 70 11.19 29.02 -7.78
CA SER A 70 12.15 28.41 -8.71
C SER A 70 11.61 27.16 -9.46
N ASP A 71 10.31 27.07 -9.74
CA ASP A 71 9.71 25.94 -10.50
C ASP A 71 10.23 25.82 -11.96
N GLY A 72 11.12 26.72 -12.39
CA GLY A 72 11.78 26.73 -13.70
C GLY A 72 13.11 25.98 -13.83
N ILE A 73 13.62 25.31 -12.79
CA ILE A 73 14.84 24.48 -12.93
C ILE A 73 14.44 23.04 -13.21
N ASN A 74 14.56 22.64 -14.48
CA ASN A 74 14.35 21.27 -14.96
C ASN A 74 15.29 20.30 -14.24
N ARG A 75 14.80 19.63 -13.18
CA ARG A 75 15.57 18.64 -12.40
C ARG A 75 15.64 17.33 -13.18
N LYS A 76 16.55 17.24 -14.16
CA LYS A 76 16.79 16.04 -14.98
C LYS A 76 17.24 14.79 -14.20
N ASN A 77 17.58 14.91 -12.92
CA ASN A 77 18.23 13.86 -12.13
C ASN A 77 17.50 13.52 -10.82
N LEU A 78 16.17 13.60 -10.77
CA LEU A 78 15.42 12.89 -9.73
C LEU A 78 15.09 11.48 -10.22
N ILE A 79 16.17 10.69 -10.34
CA ILE A 79 16.32 9.29 -10.77
C ILE A 79 15.96 9.00 -12.22
#